data_AF-A0A6N2CX10-F1
#
_entry.id   AF-A0A6N2CX10-F1
#
_cell.length_a   1.000
_cell.length_b   1.000
_cell.length_c   1.000
_cell.angle_alpha   90.00
_cell.angle_beta   90.00
_cell.angle_gamma   90.00
#
_symmetry.space_group_name_H-M   'P 1'
#
loop_
_entity.id
_entity.type
_entity.pdbx_description
1 polymer ?
#
loop_
_entity_poly.entity_id
_entity_poly.type
_entity_poly.pdbx_seq_one_letter_code
_entity_poly.pdbx_strand_id
1 'polypeptide(L)'
;MITSTLNDLTIEYNPINLPGVLSSDFGSQTTYYSTGGSKIMTVNEYDDPSTGYPSELTRLYFMGMELEYEGVGNFSSTFTPKAYNFGDGRMLFDGNDIRKQYHLHDHLGNVVVVFEDKNNDGFIEETDNPNTNEVPHSYINPN
;
A
#
# COMPACT_ATOMS: atom_id res chain seq x y z
N MET A 1 -4.45 -1.30 -28.13
CA MET A 1 -3.88 -0.91 -26.83
C MET A 1 -2.83 0.15 -27.06
N ILE A 2 -2.69 1.10 -26.15
CA ILE A 2 -1.65 2.14 -26.20
C ILE A 2 -0.52 1.66 -25.28
N THR A 3 0.73 1.79 -25.74
CA THR A 3 1.93 1.41 -25.00
C THR A 3 2.88 2.60 -24.96
N SER A 4 3.52 2.86 -23.82
CA SER A 4 4.59 3.84 -23.68
C SER A 4 5.80 3.24 -22.97
N THR A 5 7.00 3.65 -23.36
CA THR A 5 8.26 3.17 -22.76
C THR A 5 9.06 4.34 -22.20
N LEU A 6 9.54 4.23 -20.96
CA LEU A 6 10.40 5.21 -20.30
C LEU A 6 11.43 4.48 -19.45
N ASN A 7 12.73 4.61 -19.76
CA ASN A 7 13.84 4.05 -18.94
C ASN A 7 13.57 2.61 -18.49
N ASP A 8 13.35 1.70 -19.44
CA ASP A 8 13.09 0.26 -19.23
C ASP A 8 11.77 -0.08 -18.51
N LEU A 9 10.93 0.92 -18.22
CA LEU A 9 9.54 0.73 -17.80
C LEU A 9 8.62 0.76 -19.03
N THR A 10 7.86 -0.30 -19.23
CA THR A 10 6.78 -0.37 -20.22
C THR A 10 5.44 -0.19 -19.52
N ILE A 11 4.58 0.67 -20.08
CA ILE A 11 3.22 0.92 -19.58
C ILE A 11 2.23 0.54 -20.67
N GLU A 12 1.30 -0.35 -20.34
CA GLU A 12 0.16 -0.68 -21.17
C GLU A 12 -1.11 -0.06 -20.60
N TYR A 13 -1.84 0.67 -21.42
CA TYR A 13 -3.08 1.34 -21.02
C TYR A 13 -4.30 0.45 -21.31
N ASN A 14 -5.24 0.45 -20.37
CA ASN A 14 -6.52 -0.24 -20.51
C ASN A 14 -7.47 0.50 -21.49
N PRO A 15 -8.64 -0.07 -21.82
CA PRO A 15 -9.59 0.56 -22.75
C PRO A 15 -10.16 1.92 -22.33
N ILE A 16 -10.05 2.30 -21.05
CA ILE A 16 -10.44 3.63 -20.53
C ILE A 16 -9.23 4.56 -20.33
N ASN A 17 -8.10 4.23 -20.96
CA ASN A 17 -6.87 5.02 -20.96
C ASN A 17 -6.25 5.24 -19.56
N LEU A 18 -6.41 4.27 -18.66
CA LEU A 18 -5.69 4.22 -17.38
C LEU A 18 -4.52 3.23 -17.46
N PRO A 19 -3.42 3.46 -16.72
CA PRO A 19 -2.28 2.52 -16.67
C PRO A 19 -2.74 1.15 -16.15
N GLY A 20 -2.79 0.16 -17.03
CA GLY A 20 -3.25 -1.19 -16.73
C GLY A 20 -2.12 -2.12 -16.31
N VAL A 21 -1.00 -2.09 -17.04
CA VAL A 21 0.18 -2.90 -16.72
C VAL A 21 1.41 -2.00 -16.72
N LEU A 22 2.24 -2.14 -15.69
CA LEU A 22 3.57 -1.56 -15.59
C LEU A 22 4.57 -2.71 -15.56
N SER A 23 5.50 -2.79 -16.51
CA SER A 23 6.46 -3.90 -16.59
C SER A 23 7.88 -3.38 -16.68
N SER A 24 8.79 -4.04 -15.96
CA SER A 24 10.24 -3.78 -15.98
C SER A 24 10.99 -5.11 -15.88
N ASP A 25 12.31 -5.07 -15.95
CA ASP A 25 13.16 -6.25 -15.77
C ASP A 25 13.04 -6.88 -14.37
N PHE A 26 12.51 -6.15 -13.39
CA PHE A 26 12.34 -6.62 -12.00
C PHE A 26 10.98 -7.27 -11.74
N GLY A 27 10.06 -7.22 -12.70
CA GLY A 27 8.70 -7.72 -12.54
C GLY A 27 7.66 -6.81 -13.17
N SER A 28 6.40 -7.16 -12.89
CA SER A 28 5.24 -6.44 -13.42
C SER A 28 4.25 -6.07 -12.32
N GLN A 29 3.50 -5.00 -12.54
CA GLN A 29 2.34 -4.62 -11.76
C GLN A 29 1.15 -4.49 -12.70
N THR A 30 0.14 -5.31 -12.49
CA THR A 30 -1.17 -5.17 -13.14
C THR A 30 -2.14 -4.45 -12.20
N THR A 31 -2.79 -3.39 -12.68
CA THR A 31 -3.79 -2.62 -11.93
C THR A 31 -5.17 -2.77 -12.57
N TYR A 32 -6.16 -3.16 -11.76
CA TYR A 32 -7.55 -3.25 -12.15
C TYR A 32 -8.33 -2.06 -11.59
N TYR A 33 -9.23 -1.53 -12.41
CA TYR A 33 -10.05 -0.37 -12.10
C TYR A 33 -11.53 -0.72 -12.21
N SER A 34 -12.35 -0.03 -11.42
CA SER A 34 -13.79 0.03 -11.65
C SER A 34 -14.11 0.77 -12.95
N THR A 35 -15.35 0.64 -13.43
CA THR A 35 -15.82 1.42 -14.58
C THR A 35 -15.80 2.93 -14.34
N GLY A 36 -15.78 3.37 -13.07
CA GLY A 36 -15.62 4.76 -12.67
C GLY A 36 -14.16 5.23 -12.57
N GLY A 37 -13.19 4.36 -12.89
CA GLY A 37 -11.76 4.69 -12.87
C GLY A 37 -11.09 4.58 -11.49
N SER A 38 -11.80 4.13 -10.46
CA SER A 38 -11.21 3.88 -9.14
C SER A 38 -10.41 2.59 -9.16
N LYS A 39 -9.19 2.59 -8.60
CA LYS A 39 -8.39 1.37 -8.41
C LYS A 39 -9.13 0.40 -7.49
N ILE A 40 -9.24 -0.87 -7.91
CA ILE A 40 -9.89 -1.94 -7.13
C ILE A 40 -8.92 -3.05 -6.75
N MET A 41 -7.87 -3.30 -7.55
CA MET A 41 -6.90 -4.35 -7.27
C MET A 41 -5.56 -4.04 -7.93
N THR A 42 -4.48 -4.47 -7.29
CA THR A 42 -3.13 -4.51 -7.86
C THR A 42 -2.55 -5.89 -7.68
N VAL A 43 -1.95 -6.44 -8.74
CA VAL A 43 -1.22 -7.71 -8.72
C VAL A 43 0.22 -7.37 -9.08
N ASN A 44 1.16 -7.67 -8.20
CA ASN A 44 2.58 -7.48 -8.46
C ASN A 44 3.24 -8.84 -8.60
N GLU A 45 3.85 -9.09 -9.74
CA GLU A 45 4.60 -10.32 -10.02
C GLU A 45 6.09 -9.97 -10.05
N TYR A 46 6.91 -10.74 -9.35
CA TYR A 46 8.35 -10.55 -9.30
C TYR A 46 9.07 -11.87 -9.03
N ASP A 47 10.31 -11.97 -9.49
CA ASP A 47 11.18 -13.09 -9.14
C ASP A 47 11.74 -12.87 -7.73
N ASP A 48 11.42 -13.77 -6.80
CA ASP A 48 11.91 -13.68 -5.42
C ASP A 48 13.23 -14.47 -5.28
N PRO A 49 14.38 -13.81 -5.12
CA PRO A 49 15.67 -14.48 -5.01
C PRO A 49 15.81 -15.30 -3.72
N SER A 50 14.99 -15.04 -2.70
CA SER A 50 15.05 -15.75 -1.42
C SER A 50 14.40 -17.13 -1.48
N THR A 51 13.37 -17.28 -2.31
CA THR A 51 12.64 -18.54 -2.51
C THR A 51 13.05 -19.26 -3.79
N GLY A 52 13.57 -18.52 -4.78
CA GLY A 52 13.94 -19.06 -6.09
C GLY A 52 12.75 -19.36 -7.00
N TYR A 53 11.56 -18.85 -6.65
CA TYR A 53 10.31 -19.03 -7.39
C TYR A 53 9.72 -17.66 -7.75
N PRO A 54 8.90 -17.57 -8.81
CA PRO A 54 8.08 -16.39 -9.03
C PRO A 54 7.12 -16.22 -7.86
N SER A 55 7.01 -14.97 -7.39
CA SER A 55 6.15 -14.55 -6.31
C SER A 55 5.12 -13.55 -6.81
N GLU A 56 3.94 -13.59 -6.21
CA GLU A 56 2.83 -12.70 -6.50
C GLU A 56 2.38 -12.01 -5.21
N LEU A 57 2.23 -10.69 -5.26
CA LEU A 57 1.60 -9.90 -4.21
C LEU A 57 0.35 -9.22 -4.76
N THR A 58 -0.82 -9.75 -4.38
CA THR A 58 -2.11 -9.20 -4.78
C THR A 58 -2.70 -8.38 -3.64
N ARG A 59 -3.04 -7.11 -3.91
CA ARG A 59 -3.75 -6.23 -3.00
C ARG A 59 -5.12 -5.84 -3.56
N LEU A 60 -6.17 -6.14 -2.81
CA LEU A 60 -7.56 -5.79 -3.12
C LEU A 60 -7.99 -4.59 -2.26
N TYR A 61 -8.61 -3.60 -2.90
CA TYR A 61 -9.10 -2.38 -2.27
C TYR A 61 -10.63 -2.40 -2.27
N PHE A 62 -11.23 -2.47 -1.09
CA PHE A 62 -12.68 -2.57 -0.95
C PHE A 62 -13.18 -1.76 0.25
N MET A 63 -14.01 -0.74 0.01
CA MET A 63 -14.68 0.05 1.05
C MET A 63 -13.73 0.56 2.15
N GLY A 64 -12.52 1.02 1.77
CA GLY A 64 -11.49 1.48 2.71
C GLY A 64 -10.59 0.37 3.27
N MET A 65 -10.97 -0.90 3.16
CA MET A 65 -10.11 -2.04 3.50
C MET A 65 -9.10 -2.33 2.39
N GLU A 66 -7.90 -2.69 2.82
CA GLU A 66 -6.85 -3.30 2.01
C GLU A 66 -6.70 -4.76 2.46
N LEU A 67 -6.92 -5.68 1.53
CA LEU A 67 -6.67 -7.11 1.71
C LEU A 67 -5.47 -7.52 0.87
N GLU A 68 -4.63 -8.38 1.39
CA GLU A 68 -3.42 -8.83 0.72
C GLU A 68 -3.34 -10.35 0.66
N TYR A 69 -2.94 -10.83 -0.50
CA TYR A 69 -2.63 -12.22 -0.80
C TYR A 69 -1.17 -12.27 -1.27
N GLU A 70 -0.41 -13.16 -0.66
CA GLU A 70 0.97 -13.47 -1.03
C GLU A 70 1.00 -14.90 -1.58
N GLY A 71 1.35 -15.04 -2.86
CA GLY A 71 1.59 -16.33 -3.51
C GLY A 71 3.09 -16.53 -3.76
N VAL A 72 3.59 -17.73 -3.50
CA VAL A 72 4.97 -18.11 -3.83
C VAL A 72 4.92 -19.42 -4.62
N GLY A 73 5.34 -19.41 -5.89
CA GLY A 73 5.21 -20.56 -6.78
C GLY A 73 3.76 -21.09 -6.88
N ASN A 74 3.56 -22.39 -6.64
CA ASN A 74 2.22 -23.02 -6.63
C ASN A 74 1.56 -23.08 -5.24
N PHE A 75 2.13 -22.38 -4.24
CA PHE A 75 1.56 -22.34 -2.90
C PHE A 75 0.56 -21.18 -2.79
N SER A 76 -0.70 -21.52 -2.52
CA SER A 76 -1.78 -20.53 -2.31
C SER A 76 -1.83 -20.10 -0.85
N SER A 77 -1.87 -18.79 -0.62
CA SER A 77 -2.28 -18.21 0.66
C SER A 77 -3.79 -17.89 0.65
N THR A 78 -4.29 -17.26 1.71
CA THR A 78 -5.61 -16.63 1.76
C THR A 78 -5.45 -15.13 1.90
N PHE A 79 -6.43 -14.35 1.43
CA PHE A 79 -6.44 -12.91 1.68
C PHE A 79 -6.44 -12.62 3.20
N THR A 80 -5.53 -11.76 3.62
CA THR A 80 -5.43 -11.25 4.99
C THR A 80 -5.68 -9.75 5.00
N PRO A 81 -6.36 -9.21 6.02
CA PRO A 81 -6.47 -7.76 6.15
C PRO A 81 -5.10 -7.16 6.45
N LYS A 82 -4.79 -6.03 5.79
CA LYS A 82 -3.55 -5.27 6.03
C LYS A 82 -3.83 -3.87 6.50
N ALA A 83 -4.87 -3.21 5.98
CA ALA A 83 -5.27 -1.90 6.46
C ALA A 83 -6.77 -1.64 6.35
N TYR A 84 -7.26 -0.70 7.16
CA TYR A 84 -8.55 -0.04 6.99
C TYR A 84 -8.36 1.47 7.08
N ASN A 85 -8.58 2.16 5.97
CA ASN A 85 -8.45 3.62 5.88
C ASN A 85 -9.73 4.31 6.37
N PHE A 86 -9.57 5.35 7.18
CA PHE A 86 -10.66 6.19 7.71
C PHE A 86 -10.19 7.65 7.74
N GLY A 87 -11.10 8.62 7.59
CA GLY A 87 -10.81 10.05 7.80
C GLY A 87 -9.35 10.48 7.55
N ASP A 88 -8.68 10.93 8.61
CA ASP A 88 -7.26 11.32 8.61
C ASP A 88 -6.34 10.20 9.12
N GLY A 89 -6.57 8.94 8.77
CA GLY A 89 -5.78 7.84 9.29
C GLY A 89 -6.07 6.46 8.71
N ARG A 90 -5.50 5.45 9.36
CA ARG A 90 -5.74 4.04 9.03
C ARG A 90 -5.47 3.13 10.22
N MET A 91 -6.16 2.00 10.26
CA MET A 91 -5.80 0.87 11.10
C MET A 91 -4.90 -0.04 10.29
N LEU A 92 -3.77 -0.48 10.85
CA LEU A 92 -2.90 -1.51 10.29
C LEU A 92 -3.13 -2.81 11.04
N PHE A 93 -3.20 -3.90 10.29
CA PHE A 93 -3.35 -5.25 10.81
C PHE A 93 -2.04 -6.01 10.59
N ASP A 94 -1.39 -6.37 11.68
CA ASP A 94 -0.13 -7.12 11.69
C ASP A 94 -0.29 -8.35 12.58
N GLY A 95 -0.76 -9.45 11.99
CA GLY A 95 -1.14 -10.64 12.75
C GLY A 95 -2.28 -10.35 13.74
N ASN A 96 -1.97 -10.44 15.03
CA ASN A 96 -2.93 -10.14 16.11
C ASN A 96 -2.83 -8.68 16.60
N ASP A 97 -1.83 -7.94 16.13
CA ASP A 97 -1.60 -6.57 16.55
C ASP A 97 -2.34 -5.60 15.64
N ILE A 98 -3.04 -4.66 16.25
CA ILE A 98 -3.73 -3.58 15.57
C ILE A 98 -3.03 -2.29 15.95
N ARG A 99 -2.55 -1.55 14.94
CA ARG A 99 -1.90 -0.26 15.13
C ARG A 99 -2.73 0.82 14.47
N LYS A 100 -2.96 1.94 15.14
CA LYS A 100 -3.68 3.07 14.55
C LYS A 100 -2.66 4.11 14.11
N GLN A 101 -2.79 4.51 12.85
CA GLN A 101 -2.00 5.59 12.28
C GLN A 101 -2.89 6.80 11.99
N TYR A 102 -2.38 7.98 12.33
CA TYR A 102 -3.01 9.27 12.06
C TYR A 102 -2.11 10.09 11.16
N HIS A 103 -2.70 10.78 10.20
CA HIS A 103 -2.01 11.55 9.18
C HIS A 103 -2.32 13.04 9.38
N LEU A 104 -1.27 13.86 9.46
CA LEU A 104 -1.41 15.29 9.29
C LEU A 104 -1.15 15.63 7.83
N HIS A 105 -2.09 16.39 7.27
CA HIS A 105 -2.01 16.84 5.89
C HIS A 105 -1.64 18.33 5.84
N ASP A 106 -0.89 18.72 4.80
CA ASP A 106 -0.76 20.12 4.43
C ASP A 106 -2.05 20.65 3.75
N HIS A 107 -2.04 21.93 3.36
CA HIS A 107 -3.17 22.58 2.69
C HIS A 107 -3.50 22.02 1.30
N LEU A 108 -2.64 21.17 0.72
CA LEU A 108 -2.84 20.50 -0.56
C LEU A 108 -3.29 19.03 -0.37
N GLY A 109 -3.39 18.56 0.88
CA GLY A 109 -3.74 17.18 1.18
C GLY A 109 -2.55 16.22 1.16
N ASN A 110 -1.31 16.70 1.09
CA ASN A 110 -0.13 15.84 1.20
C ASN A 110 0.09 15.45 2.67
N VAL A 111 0.34 14.17 2.94
CA VAL A 111 0.73 13.72 4.28
C VAL A 111 2.11 14.29 4.62
N VAL A 112 2.18 15.10 5.67
CA VAL A 112 3.44 15.70 6.16
C VAL A 112 4.03 14.93 7.34
N VAL A 113 3.15 14.38 8.18
CA VAL A 113 3.53 13.62 9.38
C VAL A 113 2.57 12.44 9.55
N VAL A 114 3.11 11.29 9.92
CA VAL A 114 2.35 10.11 10.36
C VAL A 114 2.65 9.89 11.83
N PHE A 115 1.62 9.67 12.64
CA PHE A 115 1.72 9.22 14.03
C PHE A 115 1.20 7.80 14.14
N GLU A 116 1.86 6.96 14.95
CA GLU A 116 1.40 5.62 15.30
C GLU A 116 1.12 5.55 16.81
N ASP A 117 -0.10 5.17 17.17
CA ASP A 117 -0.53 4.82 18.51
C ASP A 117 0.01 3.43 18.87
N LYS A 118 1.06 3.39 19.70
CA LYS A 118 1.77 2.15 20.08
C LYS A 118 1.14 1.41 21.25
N ASN A 119 0.44 2.13 22.13
CA ASN A 119 -0.20 1.54 23.31
C ASN A 119 -1.67 1.15 23.04
N ASN A 120 -2.18 1.46 21.86
CA ASN A 120 -3.52 1.17 21.36
C ASN A 120 -4.64 1.78 22.21
N ASP A 121 -4.38 2.91 22.88
CA ASP A 121 -5.40 3.60 23.68
C ASP A 121 -6.33 4.49 22.82
N GLY A 122 -5.99 4.69 21.55
CA GLY A 122 -6.75 5.48 20.58
C GLY A 122 -6.45 6.97 20.57
N PHE A 123 -5.42 7.42 21.29
CA PHE A 123 -5.04 8.82 21.39
C PHE A 123 -3.58 9.04 21.00
N ILE A 124 -3.32 10.19 20.37
CA ILE A 124 -1.97 10.72 20.22
C ILE A 124 -1.82 11.83 21.27
N GLU A 125 -0.86 11.65 22.16
CA GLU A 125 -0.60 12.51 23.30
C GLU A 125 0.86 12.98 23.31
N GLU A 126 1.09 14.22 23.73
CA GLU A 126 2.43 14.71 24.02
C GLU A 126 2.96 14.00 25.28
N THR A 127 4.11 13.34 25.14
CA THR A 127 4.58 12.37 26.13
C THR A 127 6.07 12.13 25.98
N ASP A 128 6.75 11.98 27.11
CA ASP A 128 8.17 11.62 27.15
C ASP A 128 8.40 10.09 27.10
N ASN A 129 7.31 9.30 27.06
CA ASN A 129 7.38 7.85 27.01
C ASN A 129 7.40 7.37 25.55
N PRO A 130 8.48 6.76 25.04
CA PRO A 130 8.54 6.32 23.64
C PRO A 130 7.61 5.13 23.31
N ASN A 131 6.92 4.56 24.31
CA ASN A 131 5.99 3.44 24.13
C ASN A 131 4.53 3.87 23.89
N THR A 132 4.20 5.15 23.99
CA THR A 132 2.84 5.66 23.79
C THR A 132 2.63 6.05 22.33
N ASN A 133 3.52 6.88 21.76
CA ASN A 133 3.43 7.38 20.39
C ASN A 133 4.75 7.24 19.64
N GLU A 134 4.67 7.08 18.32
CA GLU A 134 5.82 7.17 17.43
C GLU A 134 5.51 8.03 16.20
N VAL A 135 6.53 8.71 15.67
CA VAL A 135 6.50 9.35 14.35
C VAL A 135 7.23 8.44 13.36
N PRO A 136 6.56 7.46 12.72
CA PRO A 136 7.21 6.55 11.79
C PRO A 136 7.71 7.23 10.51
N HIS A 137 7.15 8.40 10.16
CA HIS A 137 7.59 9.16 9.00
C HIS A 137 7.32 10.66 9.14
N SER A 138 8.28 11.47 8.72
CA SER A 138 8.14 12.92 8.55
C SER A 138 8.72 13.35 7.21
N TYR A 139 7.93 14.02 6.38
CA TYR A 139 8.39 14.57 5.09
C TYR A 139 8.82 16.04 5.19
N ILE A 140 8.92 16.55 6.42
CA ILE A 140 9.39 17.91 6.71
C ILE A 140 10.91 17.85 6.76
N ASN A 141 11.58 18.50 5.80
CA ASN A 141 13.02 18.64 5.82
C ASN A 141 13.41 19.44 7.08
N PRO A 142 14.25 18.91 7.99
CA PRO A 142 14.80 19.73 9.06
C PRO A 142 15.77 20.72 8.42
N ASN A 143 15.39 22.00 8.43
CA ASN A 143 16.28 23.10 8.07
C ASN A 143 17.44 23.23 9.07
#